data_AF-A0A971PBY6-F1
#
_entry.id   AF-A0A971PBY6-F1
#
_cell.length_a   1.000
_cell.length_b   1.000
_cell.length_c   1.000
_cell.angle_alpha   90.00
_cell.angle_beta   90.00
_cell.angle_gamma   90.00
#
_symmetry.space_group_name_H-M   'P 1'
#
loop_
_entity.id
_entity.type
_entity.pdbx_description
1 polymer ?
#
loop_
_entity_poly.entity_id
_entity_poly.type
_entity_poly.pdbx_seq_one_letter_code
_entity_poly.pdbx_strand_id
1 'polypeptide(L)'
;MESADMVQLLRRVRHDYGNHLQVIMSYIDLGRHEMAKKYIVSVAEQAASERALFEQAPPQVALYLYNQMLAARDLGIILEYNEIKTDSIDPLLLNGQPGQALKDLSKKLAKFGDDEDYATVTLSIYQEGNSCRLVFTSKYLPESPYESRVTA
;
A
#
# COMPACT_ATOMS: atom_id res chain seq x y z
N MET A 1 16.62 3.41 6.89
CA MET A 1 16.34 4.55 5.99
C MET A 1 17.22 5.70 6.40
N GLU A 2 17.88 6.34 5.42
CA GLU A 2 18.66 7.54 5.67
C GLU A 2 17.76 8.79 5.64
N SER A 3 18.27 9.92 6.12
CA SER A 3 17.51 11.19 6.13
C SER A 3 17.07 11.61 4.72
N ALA A 4 17.84 11.29 3.68
CA ALA A 4 17.48 11.58 2.30
C ALA A 4 16.21 10.81 1.86
N ASP A 5 16.09 9.54 2.21
CA ASP A 5 14.91 8.71 1.90
C ASP A 5 13.66 9.28 2.57
N MET A 6 13.79 9.72 3.82
CA MET A 6 12.70 10.35 4.56
C MET A 6 12.24 11.65 3.89
N VAL A 7 13.17 12.49 3.42
CA VAL A 7 12.81 13.72 2.70
C VAL A 7 12.07 13.42 1.39
N GLN A 8 12.47 12.38 0.66
CA GLN A 8 11.77 11.97 -0.56
C GLN A 8 10.37 11.45 -0.27
N LEU A 9 10.22 10.64 0.76
CA LEU A 9 8.92 10.17 1.23
C LEU A 9 8.00 11.35 1.59
N LEU A 10 8.50 12.32 2.37
CA LEU A 10 7.74 13.52 2.73
C LEU A 10 7.33 14.37 1.52
N ARG A 11 8.21 14.50 0.51
CA ARG A 11 7.87 15.21 -0.74
C ARG A 11 6.72 14.53 -1.47
N ARG A 12 6.78 13.20 -1.57
CA ARG A 12 5.72 12.40 -2.19
C ARG A 12 4.38 12.58 -1.46
N VAL A 13 4.37 12.44 -0.14
CA VAL A 13 3.17 12.65 0.67
C VAL A 13 2.56 14.04 0.45
N ARG A 14 3.40 15.10 0.47
CA ARG A 14 2.92 16.47 0.21
C ARG A 14 2.37 16.66 -1.20
N HIS A 15 3.00 16.06 -2.20
CA HIS A 15 2.52 16.09 -3.58
C HIS A 15 1.15 15.43 -3.71
N ASP A 16 0.98 14.25 -3.09
CA ASP A 16 -0.27 13.49 -3.16
C ASP A 16 -1.41 14.24 -2.42
N TYR A 17 -1.14 14.88 -1.28
CA TYR A 17 -2.09 15.81 -0.65
C TYR A 17 -2.51 16.95 -1.58
N GLY A 18 -1.56 17.56 -2.30
CA GLY A 18 -1.85 18.59 -3.29
C GLY A 18 -2.79 18.09 -4.39
N ASN A 19 -2.54 16.88 -4.89
CA ASN A 19 -3.37 16.24 -5.91
C ASN A 19 -4.79 15.96 -5.43
N HIS A 20 -4.95 15.47 -4.20
CA HIS A 20 -6.28 15.24 -3.61
C HIS A 20 -7.09 16.54 -3.56
N LEU A 21 -6.47 17.64 -3.12
CA LEU A 21 -7.12 18.95 -3.08
C LEU A 21 -7.51 19.46 -4.47
N GLN A 22 -6.66 19.25 -5.48
CA GLN A 22 -6.96 19.61 -6.87
C GLN A 22 -8.15 18.82 -7.43
N VAL A 23 -8.22 17.51 -7.17
CA VAL A 23 -9.33 16.66 -7.63
C VAL A 23 -10.64 17.08 -6.96
N ILE A 24 -10.61 17.33 -5.65
CA ILE A 24 -11.77 17.83 -4.90
C ILE A 24 -12.25 19.17 -5.49
N MET A 25 -11.34 20.12 -5.70
CA MET A 25 -11.67 21.43 -6.27
C MET A 25 -12.28 21.29 -7.67
N SER A 26 -11.71 20.43 -8.51
CA SER A 26 -12.22 20.18 -9.86
C SER A 26 -13.66 19.65 -9.86
N TYR A 27 -14.00 18.74 -8.94
CA TYR A 27 -15.38 18.29 -8.80
C TYR A 27 -16.33 19.40 -8.33
N ILE A 28 -15.89 20.26 -7.41
CA ILE A 28 -16.68 21.40 -6.92
C ILE A 28 -16.93 22.41 -8.05
N ASP A 29 -15.88 22.80 -8.79
CA ASP A 29 -15.97 23.77 -9.89
C ASP A 29 -16.89 23.29 -11.03
N LEU A 30 -16.96 21.97 -11.25
CA LEU A 30 -17.86 21.34 -12.22
C LEU A 30 -19.29 21.12 -11.69
N GLY A 31 -19.60 21.56 -10.46
CA GLY A 31 -20.89 21.34 -9.81
C GLY A 31 -21.15 19.89 -9.39
N ARG A 32 -20.14 19.02 -9.42
CA ARG A 32 -20.22 17.57 -9.12
C ARG A 32 -19.99 17.30 -7.62
N HIS A 33 -20.75 17.97 -6.77
CA HIS A 33 -20.59 17.93 -5.31
C HIS A 33 -20.65 16.51 -4.71
N GLU A 34 -21.52 15.64 -5.21
CA GLU A 34 -21.59 14.25 -4.74
C GLU A 34 -20.31 13.45 -5.05
N MET A 35 -19.64 13.75 -6.17
CA MET A 35 -18.35 13.11 -6.49
C MET A 35 -17.25 13.66 -5.60
N ALA A 36 -17.23 14.97 -5.33
CA ALA A 36 -16.32 15.56 -4.34
C ALA A 36 -16.48 14.90 -2.97
N LYS A 37 -17.73 14.70 -2.50
CA LYS A 37 -18.02 14.05 -1.23
C LYS A 37 -17.53 12.60 -1.20
N LYS A 38 -17.81 11.81 -2.24
CA LYS A 38 -17.31 10.43 -2.37
C LYS A 38 -15.78 10.37 -2.34
N TYR A 39 -15.12 11.29 -3.04
CA TYR A 39 -13.67 11.37 -3.07
C TYR A 39 -13.07 11.77 -1.72
N ILE A 40 -13.68 12.70 -0.99
CA ILE A 40 -13.25 13.05 0.38
C ILE A 40 -13.32 11.83 1.30
N VAL A 41 -14.40 11.04 1.21
CA VAL A 41 -14.54 9.81 1.99
C VAL A 41 -13.43 8.81 1.66
N SER A 42 -13.11 8.59 0.39
CA SER A 42 -12.04 7.65 0.01
C SER A 42 -10.66 8.12 0.48
N VAL A 43 -10.37 9.43 0.46
CA VAL A 43 -9.13 9.99 1.02
C VAL A 43 -9.08 9.80 2.54
N ALA A 44 -10.20 9.96 3.23
CA ALA A 44 -10.28 9.73 4.68
C ALA A 44 -10.08 8.25 5.03
N GLU A 45 -10.65 7.32 4.25
CA GLU A 45 -10.44 5.88 4.40
C GLU A 45 -8.96 5.49 4.17
N GLN A 46 -8.33 6.06 3.14
CA GLN A 46 -6.90 5.89 2.92
C GLN A 46 -6.08 6.38 4.13
N ALA A 47 -6.35 7.59 4.63
CA ALA A 47 -5.65 8.12 5.80
C ALA A 47 -5.86 7.27 7.07
N ALA A 48 -7.04 6.65 7.23
CA ALA A 48 -7.31 5.73 8.33
C ALA A 48 -6.50 4.43 8.20
N SER A 49 -6.36 3.88 6.98
CA SER A 49 -5.52 2.71 6.70
C SER A 49 -4.03 3.00 6.96
N GLU A 50 -3.54 4.17 6.53
CA GLU A 50 -2.18 4.64 6.81
C GLU A 50 -1.93 4.76 8.32
N ARG A 51 -2.90 5.33 9.05
CA ARG A 51 -2.84 5.41 10.51
C ARG A 51 -2.76 4.03 11.17
N ALA A 52 -3.61 3.09 10.75
CA ALA A 52 -3.61 1.73 11.30
C ALA A 52 -2.24 1.05 11.12
N LEU A 53 -1.59 1.24 9.97
CA LEU A 53 -0.21 0.78 9.74
C LEU A 53 0.78 1.35 10.77
N PHE A 54 0.73 2.66 11.02
CA PHE A 54 1.64 3.30 11.98
C PHE A 54 1.38 2.91 13.44
N GLU A 55 0.15 2.52 13.78
CA GLU A 55 -0.23 2.09 15.13
C GLU A 55 0.09 0.61 15.40
N GLN A 56 0.06 -0.26 14.37
CA GLN A 56 0.23 -1.71 14.54
C GLN A 56 1.68 -2.21 14.41
N ALA A 57 2.58 -1.43 13.80
CA ALA A 57 3.93 -1.87 13.47
C ALA A 57 5.02 -1.01 14.15
N PRO A 58 6.20 -1.59 14.49
CA PRO A 58 7.32 -0.80 14.98
C PRO A 58 7.74 0.29 13.98
N PRO A 59 8.33 1.42 14.44
CA PRO A 59 8.57 2.59 13.59
C PRO A 59 9.32 2.30 12.28
N GLN A 60 10.36 1.45 12.34
CA GLN A 60 11.13 1.11 11.14
C GLN A 60 10.35 0.23 10.16
N VAL A 61 9.58 -0.73 10.68
CA VAL A 61 8.70 -1.61 9.89
C VAL A 61 7.58 -0.80 9.26
N ALA A 62 6.90 0.03 10.05
CA ALA A 62 5.81 0.88 9.59
C ALA A 62 6.26 1.80 8.45
N LEU A 63 7.41 2.46 8.62
CA LEU A 63 7.95 3.38 7.61
C LEU A 63 8.32 2.66 6.31
N TYR A 64 8.96 1.50 6.40
CA TYR A 64 9.31 0.69 5.24
C TYR A 64 8.04 0.23 4.49
N LEU A 65 7.07 -0.32 5.22
CA LEU A 65 5.81 -0.80 4.66
C LEU A 65 4.96 0.33 4.09
N TYR A 66 4.99 1.52 4.68
CA TYR A 66 4.32 2.70 4.11
C TYR A 66 4.90 3.06 2.75
N ASN A 67 6.24 3.02 2.61
CA ASN A 67 6.87 3.20 1.30
C ASN A 67 6.46 2.12 0.29
N GLN A 68 6.27 0.87 0.74
CA GLN A 68 5.76 -0.21 -0.12
C GLN A 68 4.30 -0.02 -0.52
N MET A 69 3.45 0.50 0.37
CA MET A 69 2.06 0.86 0.07
C MET A 69 1.99 1.93 -1.02
N LEU A 70 2.81 2.97 -0.91
CA LEU A 70 2.91 4.02 -1.93
C LEU A 70 3.42 3.44 -3.27
N ALA A 71 4.46 2.61 -3.25
CA ALA A 71 4.97 1.95 -4.44
C ALA A 71 3.96 0.98 -5.09
N ALA A 72 3.11 0.31 -4.30
CA ALA A 72 2.05 -0.56 -4.81
C ALA A 72 1.00 0.23 -5.60
N ARG A 73 0.70 1.46 -5.17
CA ARG A 73 -0.22 2.35 -5.88
C ARG A 73 0.26 2.69 -7.28
N ASP A 74 1.57 2.87 -7.45
CA ASP A 74 2.21 3.10 -8.77
C ASP A 74 2.06 1.87 -9.70
N LEU A 75 1.77 0.69 -9.14
CA LEU A 75 1.50 -0.55 -9.86
C LEU A 75 0.00 -0.80 -10.09
N GLY A 76 -0.88 0.15 -9.75
CA GLY A 76 -2.33 -0.04 -9.84
C GLY A 76 -2.92 -0.91 -8.72
N ILE A 77 -2.21 -1.08 -7.59
CA ILE A 77 -2.65 -1.87 -6.45
C ILE A 77 -2.98 -0.97 -5.26
N ILE A 78 -4.18 -1.12 -4.69
CA ILE A 78 -4.49 -0.59 -3.36
C ILE A 78 -4.04 -1.63 -2.33
N LEU A 79 -2.90 -1.38 -1.69
CA LEU A 79 -2.35 -2.28 -0.67
C LEU A 79 -2.89 -1.92 0.72
N GLU A 80 -3.48 -2.89 1.39
CA GLU A 80 -3.96 -2.77 2.77
C GLU A 80 -3.24 -3.77 3.67
N TYR A 81 -2.95 -3.37 4.91
CA TYR A 81 -2.33 -4.26 5.89
C TYR A 81 -3.37 -4.75 6.90
N ASN A 82 -3.50 -6.07 7.04
CA ASN A 82 -4.46 -6.66 7.98
C ASN A 82 -3.81 -7.06 9.31
N GLU A 83 -2.76 -7.88 9.28
CA GLU A 83 -1.99 -8.21 10.49
C GLU A 83 -0.50 -8.00 10.25
N ILE A 84 0.16 -7.26 11.14
CA ILE A 84 1.63 -7.11 11.13
C ILE A 84 2.17 -7.66 12.43
N LYS A 85 2.74 -8.87 12.35
CA LYS A 85 3.36 -9.59 13.48
C LYS A 85 4.85 -9.78 13.18
N THR A 86 5.58 -8.68 13.09
CA THR A 86 7.03 -8.67 12.93
C THR A 86 7.65 -7.46 13.62
N ASP A 87 8.79 -7.69 14.28
CA ASP A 87 9.53 -6.66 15.02
C ASP A 87 10.75 -6.15 14.25
N SER A 88 11.12 -6.77 13.12
CA SER A 88 12.31 -6.44 12.33
C SER A 88 12.00 -6.25 10.85
N ILE A 89 12.69 -5.28 10.24
CA ILE A 89 12.67 -5.04 8.81
C ILE A 89 13.60 -5.97 8.03
N ASP A 90 14.58 -6.60 8.69
CA ASP A 90 15.69 -7.27 8.02
C ASP A 90 15.22 -8.35 7.04
N PRO A 91 14.30 -9.28 7.44
CA PRO A 91 13.83 -10.32 6.52
C PRO A 91 13.11 -9.74 5.30
N LEU A 92 12.49 -8.57 5.43
CA LEU A 92 11.78 -7.90 4.33
C LEU A 92 12.74 -7.23 3.36
N LEU A 93 13.84 -6.66 3.86
CA LEU A 93 14.85 -5.97 3.04
C LEU A 93 15.65 -6.91 2.15
N LEU A 94 15.97 -8.12 2.63
CA LEU A 94 16.85 -9.09 1.96
C LEU A 94 16.47 -9.39 0.51
N ASN A 95 15.18 -9.33 0.16
CA ASN A 95 14.70 -9.56 -1.20
C ASN A 95 13.78 -8.44 -1.72
N GLY A 96 13.80 -7.25 -1.09
CA GLY A 96 12.93 -6.13 -1.46
C GLY A 96 11.43 -6.46 -1.35
N GLN A 97 11.06 -7.23 -0.32
CA GLN A 97 9.71 -7.72 -0.09
C GLN A 97 8.95 -6.78 0.86
N PRO A 98 7.62 -6.61 0.75
CA PRO A 98 6.71 -7.24 -0.20
C PRO A 98 6.77 -6.69 -1.64
N GLY A 99 7.57 -5.65 -1.91
CA GLY A 99 7.61 -4.95 -3.20
C GLY A 99 7.81 -5.86 -4.42
N GLN A 100 8.71 -6.84 -4.31
CA GLN A 100 8.93 -7.80 -5.41
C GLN A 100 7.70 -8.68 -5.67
N ALA A 101 7.08 -9.23 -4.61
CA ALA A 101 5.84 -9.99 -4.76
C ALA A 101 4.72 -9.14 -5.38
N LEU A 102 4.59 -7.87 -4.97
CA LEU A 102 3.60 -6.93 -5.53
C LEU A 102 3.82 -6.66 -7.02
N LYS A 103 5.07 -6.53 -7.48
CA LYS A 103 5.39 -6.39 -8.92
C LYS A 103 5.03 -7.63 -9.73
N ASP A 104 5.13 -8.82 -9.13
CA ASP A 104 4.76 -10.05 -9.81
C ASP A 104 3.24 -10.31 -9.77
N LEU A 105 2.58 -9.85 -8.70
CA LEU A 105 1.12 -9.82 -8.61
C LEU A 105 0.50 -8.83 -9.60
N SER A 106 1.05 -7.62 -9.77
CA SER A 106 0.48 -6.61 -10.67
C SER A 106 0.37 -7.11 -12.12
N LYS A 107 1.36 -7.88 -12.60
CA LYS A 107 1.34 -8.53 -13.93
C LYS A 107 0.19 -9.54 -14.10
N LYS A 108 -0.28 -10.14 -13.00
CA LYS A 108 -1.41 -11.08 -12.99
C LYS A 108 -2.74 -10.33 -12.86
N LEU A 109 -2.77 -9.28 -12.04
CA LEU A 109 -3.95 -8.46 -11.75
C LEU A 109 -4.40 -7.62 -12.95
N ALA A 110 -3.46 -7.16 -13.80
CA ALA A 110 -3.74 -6.39 -15.01
C ALA A 110 -4.64 -7.09 -16.06
N LYS A 111 -5.02 -8.36 -15.83
CA LYS A 111 -5.93 -9.12 -16.69
C LYS A 111 -7.38 -9.15 -16.22
N PHE A 112 -7.71 -8.56 -15.07
CA PHE A 112 -9.00 -8.77 -14.37
C PHE A 112 -9.92 -7.53 -14.29
N GLY A 113 -9.65 -6.43 -14.98
CA GLY A 113 -10.51 -5.23 -14.96
C GLY A 113 -10.48 -4.42 -16.27
N ASP A 114 -11.61 -3.78 -16.57
CA ASP A 114 -11.66 -2.63 -17.50
C ASP A 114 -10.94 -1.42 -16.87
N ASP A 115 -10.46 -0.52 -17.72
CA ASP A 115 -9.39 0.50 -17.55
C ASP A 115 -9.38 1.44 -16.30
N GLU A 116 -10.21 1.27 -15.26
CA GLU A 116 -10.30 2.25 -14.16
C GLU A 116 -10.30 1.69 -12.72
N ASP A 117 -10.37 0.37 -12.50
CA ASP A 117 -10.43 -0.19 -11.14
C ASP A 117 -9.05 -0.67 -10.64
N TYR A 118 -8.52 0.01 -9.62
CA TYR A 118 -7.37 -0.47 -8.85
C TYR A 118 -7.69 -1.82 -8.17
N ALA A 119 -6.75 -2.76 -8.21
CA ALA A 119 -6.90 -4.03 -7.52
C ALA A 119 -6.57 -3.86 -6.02
N THR A 120 -7.55 -4.06 -5.14
CA THR A 120 -7.30 -4.10 -3.70
C THR A 120 -6.62 -5.42 -3.32
N VAL A 121 -5.46 -5.35 -2.67
CA VAL A 121 -4.71 -6.49 -2.15
C VAL A 121 -4.47 -6.27 -0.67
N THR A 122 -4.89 -7.23 0.15
CA THR A 122 -4.62 -7.23 1.57
C THR A 122 -3.38 -8.08 1.87
N LEU A 123 -2.52 -7.61 2.77
CA LEU A 123 -1.29 -8.27 3.17
C LEU A 123 -1.25 -8.48 4.69
N SER A 124 -1.00 -9.73 5.10
CA SER A 124 -0.62 -10.09 6.47
C SER A 124 0.85 -10.55 6.50
N ILE A 125 1.57 -10.15 7.56
CA ILE A 125 3.01 -10.42 7.73
C ILE A 125 3.23 -11.12 9.08
N TYR A 126 3.92 -12.26 9.06
CA TYR A 126 4.24 -13.04 10.24
C TYR A 126 5.73 -13.36 10.31
N GLN A 127 6.39 -12.99 11.40
CA GLN A 127 7.77 -13.37 11.67
C GLN A 127 7.85 -14.86 12.05
N GLU A 128 8.78 -15.57 11.43
CA GLU A 128 9.08 -16.98 11.68
C GLU A 128 10.60 -17.14 11.84
N GLY A 129 11.13 -16.94 13.05
CA GLY A 129 12.56 -16.96 13.32
C GLY A 129 13.29 -15.83 12.58
N ASN A 130 14.18 -16.17 11.65
CA ASN A 130 14.86 -15.21 10.76
C ASN A 130 14.15 -15.03 9.39
N SER A 131 12.91 -15.52 9.27
CA SER A 131 12.13 -15.44 8.05
C SER A 131 10.83 -14.66 8.27
N CYS A 132 10.23 -14.16 7.19
CA CYS A 132 8.88 -13.61 7.20
C CYS A 132 7.99 -14.39 6.24
N ARG A 133 6.79 -14.75 6.71
CA ARG A 133 5.70 -15.25 5.86
C ARG A 133 4.79 -14.09 5.50
N LEU A 134 4.57 -13.91 4.20
CA LEU A 134 3.72 -12.89 3.60
C LEU A 134 2.49 -13.58 3.01
N VAL A 135 1.31 -13.18 3.45
CA VAL A 135 0.04 -13.75 2.98
C VAL A 135 -0.74 -12.65 2.28
N PHE A 136 -0.89 -12.78 0.97
CA PHE A 136 -1.64 -11.84 0.14
C PHE A 136 -3.04 -12.41 -0.14
N THR A 137 -4.07 -11.61 0.07
CA THR A 137 -5.46 -11.96 -0.26
C THR A 137 -6.10 -10.89 -1.11
N SER A 138 -6.93 -11.30 -2.07
CA SER A 138 -7.72 -10.41 -2.90
C SER A 138 -8.74 -11.22 -3.69
N LYS A 139 -9.90 -10.62 -3.97
CA LYS A 139 -10.87 -11.18 -4.93
C LYS A 139 -10.36 -11.16 -6.38
N TYR A 140 -9.32 -10.37 -6.66
CA TYR A 140 -8.73 -10.23 -8.00
C TYR A 140 -7.55 -11.18 -8.24
N LEU A 141 -7.12 -11.93 -7.21
CA LEU A 141 -6.03 -12.91 -7.36
C LEU A 141 -6.56 -14.21 -7.99
N PRO A 142 -5.79 -14.81 -8.93
CA PRO A 142 -6.17 -16.09 -9.52
C PRO A 142 -6.16 -17.25 -8.51
N GLU A 143 -5.28 -17.18 -7.50
CA GLU A 143 -5.23 -18.08 -6.35
C GLU A 143 -5.11 -17.22 -5.08
N SER A 144 -6.08 -17.34 -4.17
CA SER A 144 -6.11 -16.61 -2.90
C SER A 144 -6.36 -17.60 -1.75
N PRO A 145 -5.53 -17.62 -0.69
CA PRO A 145 -4.37 -16.74 -0.47
C PRO A 145 -3.18 -17.06 -1.38
N TYR A 146 -2.43 -16.03 -1.79
CA TYR A 146 -1.10 -16.19 -2.38
C TYR A 146 -0.06 -16.00 -1.27
N GLU A 147 0.76 -17.02 -1.02
CA GLU A 147 1.80 -16.96 0.00
C GLU A 147 3.19 -16.74 -0.60
N SER A 148 3.98 -15.90 0.04
CA SER A 148 5.40 -15.72 -0.25
C SER A 148 6.18 -15.82 1.04
N ARG A 149 7.33 -16.50 1.01
CA ARG A 149 8.21 -16.66 2.17
C ARG A 149 9.55 -16.00 1.88
N VAL A 150 10.06 -15.26 2.85
CA VAL A 150 11.35 -14.58 2.75
C VAL A 150 12.25 -15.09 3.85
N THR A 151 13.35 -15.73 3.50
CA THR A 151 14.39 -16.20 4.43
C THR A 151 15.56 -15.23 4.41
N ALA A 152 16.05 -14.85 5.60
CA ALA A 152 17.36 -14.20 5.74
C ALA A 152 18.53 -15.13 5.44
#